data_AF-A0A2A4S2X3-F1
#
_entry.id   AF-A0A2A4S2X3-F1
#
_cell.length_a   1.000
_cell.length_b   1.000
_cell.length_c   1.000
_cell.angle_alpha   90.00
_cell.angle_beta   90.00
_cell.angle_gamma   90.00
#
_symmetry.space_group_name_H-M   'P 1'
#
loop_
_entity.id
_entity.type
_entity.pdbx_description
1 polymer ?
#
loop_
_entity_poly.entity_id
_entity_poly.type
_entity_poly.pdbx_seq_one_letter_code
_entity_poly.pdbx_strand_id
1 'polypeptide(L)'
;MLRRLLPVTVAGLLAASVLAGYNVVFAQEITSDAKNLDQSANTIWMFGAFLVFFMQAGFAFLGAGLIRAKNTVNYMTKSFLDFAMASLSFWAFGFALMWGTSALGIAGTTNFFLTDAAKGQNYVDWVFQMVFAATAATIVAGAVAERTKTQAYLAYSFMIGAIIYPVYGHWVWGGGWLGADAGLLVSIGLPAAKDYAGSGVVHAVGGFVALAGAAVVGPRIGKYNAD
;
A
#
# COMPACT_ATOMS: atom_id res chain seq x y z
N MET A 1 17.83 50.64 -51.16
CA MET A 1 18.61 50.24 -49.97
C MET A 1 17.90 49.16 -49.14
N LEU A 2 16.59 49.25 -48.90
CA LEU A 2 15.79 48.29 -48.11
C LEU A 2 15.75 46.83 -48.63
N ARG A 3 15.79 46.60 -49.95
CA ARG A 3 15.72 45.24 -50.53
C ARG A 3 16.95 44.35 -50.26
N ARG A 4 18.11 44.93 -49.93
CA ARG A 4 19.34 44.17 -49.60
C ARG A 4 19.52 43.92 -48.10
N LEU A 5 18.83 44.68 -47.26
CA LEU A 5 18.90 44.55 -45.79
C LEU A 5 17.91 43.50 -45.25
N LEU A 6 16.76 43.32 -45.91
CA LEU A 6 15.73 42.36 -45.52
C LEU A 6 16.22 40.90 -45.38
N PRO A 7 17.01 40.31 -46.31
CA PRO A 7 17.47 38.93 -46.15
C PRO A 7 18.50 38.78 -45.02
N VAL A 8 19.30 39.81 -44.73
CA VAL A 8 20.32 39.78 -43.66
C VAL A 8 19.67 39.92 -42.29
N THR A 9 18.64 40.76 -42.15
CA THR A 9 17.89 40.89 -40.90
C THR A 9 17.04 39.65 -40.62
N VAL A 10 16.45 39.04 -41.64
CA VAL A 10 15.70 37.77 -41.49
C VAL A 10 16.63 36.61 -41.15
N ALA A 11 17.81 36.51 -41.78
CA ALA A 11 18.81 35.49 -41.43
C ALA A 11 19.37 35.69 -40.01
N GLY A 12 19.59 36.94 -39.58
CA GLY A 12 20.01 37.27 -38.22
C GLY A 12 18.96 36.92 -37.16
N LEU A 13 17.68 37.18 -37.45
CA LEU A 13 16.55 36.82 -36.57
C LEU A 13 16.35 35.30 -36.50
N LEU A 14 16.51 34.58 -37.61
CA LEU A 14 16.48 33.11 -37.62
C LEU A 14 17.65 32.50 -36.85
N ALA A 15 18.88 33.00 -37.05
CA ALA A 15 20.04 32.53 -36.30
C ALA A 15 19.91 32.83 -34.80
N ALA A 16 19.41 34.01 -34.42
CA ALA A 16 19.12 34.35 -33.03
C ALA A 16 18.01 33.49 -32.42
N SER A 17 16.99 33.09 -33.20
CA SER A 17 15.93 32.18 -32.74
C SER A 17 16.41 30.74 -32.55
N VAL A 18 17.35 30.28 -33.39
CA VAL A 18 17.99 28.96 -33.26
C VAL A 18 18.94 28.93 -32.06
N LEU A 19 19.64 30.03 -31.78
CA LEU A 19 20.50 30.19 -30.60
C LEU A 19 19.71 30.42 -29.29
N ALA A 20 18.56 31.10 -29.33
CA ALA A 20 17.69 31.32 -28.17
C ALA A 20 16.80 30.10 -27.84
N GLY A 21 16.56 29.20 -28.81
CA GLY A 21 15.80 27.96 -28.61
C GLY A 21 16.65 26.78 -28.10
N TYR A 22 17.98 26.84 -28.27
CA TYR A 22 18.91 25.86 -27.70
C TYR A 22 19.29 26.29 -26.28
N ASN A 23 18.40 26.04 -25.31
CA ASN A 23 18.89 25.84 -23.95
C ASN A 23 19.81 24.62 -24.00
N VAL A 24 21.12 24.82 -23.87
CA VAL A 24 22.06 23.73 -23.61
C VAL A 24 21.73 23.24 -22.21
N VAL A 25 20.75 22.34 -22.10
CA VAL A 25 20.42 21.68 -20.85
C VAL A 25 21.61 20.80 -20.50
N PHE A 26 22.37 21.21 -19.48
CA PHE A 26 23.44 20.40 -18.96
C PHE A 26 22.81 19.13 -18.36
N ALA A 27 23.31 17.94 -18.74
CA ALA A 27 22.84 16.66 -18.21
C ALA A 27 22.84 16.60 -16.67
N GLN A 28 23.62 17.48 -16.02
CA GLN A 28 23.68 17.61 -14.57
C GLN A 28 22.43 18.24 -13.94
N GLU A 29 21.73 19.18 -14.60
CA GLU A 29 20.49 19.80 -14.08
C GLU A 29 19.32 18.81 -14.04
N ILE A 30 19.17 17.96 -15.06
CA ILE A 30 18.13 16.91 -15.07
C ILE A 30 18.31 15.95 -13.90
N THR A 31 19.57 15.63 -13.54
CA THR A 31 19.83 14.70 -12.42
C THR A 31 19.59 15.32 -11.05
N SER A 32 19.78 16.63 -10.87
CA SER A 32 19.42 17.31 -9.62
C SER A 32 17.91 17.49 -9.49
N ASP A 33 17.22 17.84 -10.58
CA ASP A 33 15.77 18.02 -10.57
C ASP A 33 15.03 16.69 -10.37
N ALA A 34 15.48 15.61 -10.99
CA ALA A 34 14.95 14.27 -10.75
C ALA A 34 15.11 13.83 -9.28
N LYS A 35 16.28 14.08 -8.67
CA LYS A 35 16.51 13.77 -7.24
C LYS A 35 15.61 14.58 -6.31
N ASN A 36 15.40 15.86 -6.62
CA ASN A 36 14.50 16.74 -5.84
C ASN A 36 13.03 16.28 -5.95
N LEU A 37 12.61 15.80 -7.12
CA LEU A 37 11.28 15.23 -7.33
C LEU A 37 11.10 13.91 -6.56
N ASP A 38 12.07 13.00 -6.61
CA ASP A 38 12.03 11.74 -5.86
C ASP A 38 11.96 12.00 -4.34
N GLN A 39 12.72 12.97 -3.84
CA GLN A 39 12.67 13.34 -2.43
C GLN A 39 11.32 13.95 -2.03
N SER A 40 10.73 14.79 -2.90
CA SER A 40 9.41 15.38 -2.68
C SER A 40 8.30 14.32 -2.66
N ALA A 41 8.34 13.37 -3.59
CA ALA A 41 7.41 12.23 -3.64
C ALA A 41 7.54 11.36 -2.38
N ASN A 42 8.77 11.00 -2.00
CA ASN A 42 9.03 10.23 -0.78
C ASN A 42 8.51 10.93 0.47
N THR A 43 8.62 12.26 0.54
CA THR A 43 8.09 13.05 1.66
C THR A 43 6.57 12.92 1.73
N ILE A 44 5.86 13.04 0.61
CA ILE A 44 4.41 12.91 0.54
C ILE A 44 3.98 11.50 0.98
N TRP A 45 4.66 10.45 0.47
CA TRP A 45 4.36 9.07 0.85
C TRP A 45 4.58 8.82 2.35
N MET A 46 5.65 9.37 2.93
CA MET A 46 5.91 9.26 4.36
C MET A 46 4.88 9.99 5.23
N PHE A 47 4.44 11.19 4.81
CA PHE A 47 3.33 11.87 5.48
C PHE A 47 2.03 11.07 5.39
N GLY A 48 1.73 10.51 4.22
CA GLY A 48 0.60 9.60 4.04
C GLY A 48 0.68 8.38 4.97
N ALA A 49 1.84 7.73 5.03
CA ALA A 49 2.08 6.58 5.89
C ALA A 49 1.89 6.93 7.38
N PHE A 50 2.35 8.10 7.82
CA PHE A 50 2.16 8.58 9.18
C PHE A 50 0.67 8.77 9.53
N LEU A 51 -0.11 9.37 8.62
CA LEU A 51 -1.54 9.54 8.83
C LEU A 51 -2.28 8.20 8.88
N VAL A 52 -1.92 7.26 8.01
CA VAL A 52 -2.51 5.90 8.02
C VAL A 52 -2.07 5.13 9.26
N PHE A 53 -0.83 5.26 9.72
CA PHE A 53 -0.40 4.72 11.01
C PHE A 53 -1.27 5.22 12.17
N PHE A 54 -1.66 6.50 12.16
CA PHE A 54 -2.54 7.05 13.19
C PHE A 54 -3.96 6.45 13.16
N MET A 55 -4.39 5.84 12.05
CA MET A 55 -5.62 5.05 12.02
C MET A 55 -5.55 3.86 13.00
N GLN A 56 -4.37 3.32 13.30
CA GLN A 56 -4.23 2.24 14.27
C GLN A 56 -4.66 2.68 15.67
N ALA A 57 -4.34 3.91 16.07
CA ALA A 57 -4.86 4.50 17.31
C ALA A 57 -6.39 4.70 17.22
N GLY A 58 -6.89 5.12 16.06
CA GLY A 58 -8.33 5.22 15.79
C GLY A 58 -9.08 3.90 15.98
N PHE A 59 -8.59 2.80 15.41
CA PHE A 59 -9.17 1.45 15.57
C PHE A 59 -9.07 0.95 17.02
N ALA A 60 -7.97 1.26 17.70
CA ALA A 60 -7.81 0.91 19.11
C ALA A 60 -8.89 1.60 19.96
N PHE A 61 -9.08 2.92 19.81
CA PHE A 61 -10.08 3.67 20.56
C PHE A 61 -11.53 3.34 20.15
N LEU A 62 -11.80 3.18 18.86
CA LEU A 62 -13.11 2.77 18.36
C LEU A 62 -13.51 1.41 18.96
N GLY A 63 -12.62 0.43 18.88
CA GLY A 63 -12.89 -0.90 19.42
C GLY A 63 -12.99 -0.91 20.93
N ALA A 64 -12.13 -0.16 21.64
CA ALA A 64 -12.21 0.00 23.09
C ALA A 64 -13.52 0.63 23.56
N GLY A 65 -14.08 1.56 22.78
CA GLY A 65 -15.38 2.19 23.06
C GLY A 65 -16.60 1.32 22.74
N LEU A 66 -16.46 0.34 21.82
CA LEU A 66 -17.55 -0.55 21.40
C LEU A 66 -17.61 -1.88 22.16
N ILE A 67 -16.69 -2.12 23.10
CA ILE A 67 -16.67 -3.31 23.95
C ILE A 67 -16.98 -2.97 25.41
N ARG A 68 -17.21 -4.00 26.23
CA ARG A 68 -17.44 -3.81 27.66
C ARG A 68 -16.13 -3.36 28.34
N ALA A 69 -16.24 -2.40 29.27
CA ALA A 69 -15.11 -1.77 29.96
C ALA A 69 -14.10 -2.78 30.57
N LYS A 70 -14.58 -3.92 31.07
CA LYS A 70 -13.72 -4.99 31.62
C LYS A 70 -12.72 -5.58 30.60
N ASN A 71 -12.98 -5.43 29.31
CA ASN A 71 -12.17 -5.98 28.22
C ASN A 71 -11.29 -4.94 27.52
N THR A 72 -11.39 -3.65 27.90
CA THR A 72 -10.71 -2.54 27.23
C THR A 72 -9.20 -2.69 27.21
N VAL A 73 -8.57 -3.00 28.35
CA VAL A 73 -7.10 -3.18 28.42
C VAL A 73 -6.65 -4.33 27.51
N ASN A 74 -7.32 -5.48 27.56
CA ASN A 74 -7.00 -6.63 26.73
C ASN A 74 -7.10 -6.30 25.24
N TYR A 75 -8.12 -5.53 24.84
CA TYR A 75 -8.29 -5.12 23.45
C TYR A 75 -7.18 -4.16 22.99
N MET A 76 -6.87 -3.14 23.78
CA MET A 76 -5.80 -2.18 23.45
C MET A 76 -4.44 -2.87 23.32
N THR A 77 -4.11 -3.79 24.24
CA THR A 77 -2.87 -4.58 24.15
C THR A 77 -2.84 -5.42 22.87
N LYS A 78 -3.95 -6.09 22.53
CA LYS A 78 -4.03 -6.89 21.31
C LYS A 78 -3.92 -6.05 20.05
N SER A 79 -4.50 -4.85 20.01
CA SER A 79 -4.40 -3.94 18.86
C SER A 79 -2.96 -3.48 18.59
N PHE A 80 -2.18 -3.22 19.66
CA PHE A 80 -0.74 -2.94 19.54
C PHE A 80 0.04 -4.16 19.02
N LEU A 81 -0.22 -5.34 19.59
CA LEU A 81 0.43 -6.59 19.18
C LEU A 81 0.08 -6.99 17.73
N ASP A 82 -1.16 -6.73 17.32
CA ASP A 82 -1.66 -6.97 15.96
C ASP A 82 -0.90 -6.11 14.95
N PHE A 83 -0.72 -4.82 15.25
CA PHE A 83 0.15 -3.96 14.43
C PHE A 83 1.58 -4.51 14.34
N ALA A 84 2.20 -4.83 15.48
CA ALA A 84 3.58 -5.31 15.49
C ALA A 84 3.75 -6.61 14.67
N MET A 85 2.81 -7.54 14.80
CA MET A 85 2.85 -8.81 14.09
C MET A 85 2.58 -8.66 12.58
N ALA A 86 1.58 -7.87 12.20
CA ALA A 86 1.31 -7.57 10.79
C ALA A 86 2.51 -6.88 10.12
N SER A 87 3.15 -5.93 10.81
CA SER A 87 4.33 -5.21 10.30
C SER A 87 5.53 -6.15 10.09
N LEU A 88 5.82 -7.02 11.05
CA LEU A 88 6.94 -7.97 10.97
C LEU A 88 6.69 -9.04 9.89
N SER A 89 5.48 -9.57 9.81
CA SER A 89 5.12 -10.57 8.80
C SER A 89 5.10 -9.99 7.38
N PHE A 90 4.62 -8.76 7.23
CA PHE A 90 4.65 -8.05 5.95
C PHE A 90 6.07 -7.69 5.52
N TRP A 91 6.93 -7.28 6.46
CA TRP A 91 8.37 -7.10 6.19
C TRP A 91 9.06 -8.39 5.72
N ALA A 92 8.85 -9.50 6.42
CA ALA A 92 9.52 -10.75 6.12
C ALA A 92 9.05 -11.39 4.81
N PHE A 93 7.73 -11.40 4.57
CA PHE A 93 7.12 -12.15 3.46
C PHE A 93 6.19 -11.30 2.60
N GLY A 94 5.36 -10.46 3.23
CA GLY A 94 4.25 -9.84 2.52
C GLY A 94 4.66 -8.85 1.43
N PHE A 95 5.67 -8.02 1.68
CA PHE A 95 6.14 -7.06 0.68
C PHE A 95 6.71 -7.78 -0.55
N ALA A 96 7.43 -8.88 -0.35
CA ALA A 96 7.96 -9.74 -1.41
C ALA A 96 6.83 -10.33 -2.28
N LEU A 97 5.79 -10.87 -1.63
CA LEU A 97 4.66 -11.48 -2.31
C LEU A 97 3.79 -10.43 -3.03
N MET A 98 3.73 -9.20 -2.52
CA MET A 98 2.91 -8.14 -3.10
C MET A 98 3.61 -7.43 -4.25
N TRP A 99 4.88 -7.06 -4.09
CA TRP A 99 5.62 -6.16 -4.99
C TRP A 99 6.87 -6.79 -5.62
N GLY A 100 7.19 -8.03 -5.28
CA GLY A 100 8.25 -8.79 -5.92
C GLY A 100 7.93 -9.16 -7.36
N THR A 101 8.91 -9.76 -8.04
CA THR A 101 8.77 -10.19 -9.43
C THR A 101 7.62 -11.18 -9.57
N SER A 102 6.61 -10.79 -10.35
CA SER A 102 5.37 -11.56 -10.51
C SER A 102 5.64 -12.94 -11.12
N ALA A 103 5.15 -13.97 -10.45
CA ALA A 103 5.02 -15.32 -10.99
C ALA A 103 3.58 -15.55 -11.43
N LEU A 104 3.37 -15.66 -12.75
CA LEU A 104 2.07 -15.95 -13.38
C LEU A 104 0.95 -14.96 -13.02
N GLY A 105 1.27 -13.76 -12.54
CA GLY A 105 0.28 -12.78 -12.08
C GLY A 105 -0.36 -13.13 -10.73
N ILE A 106 0.15 -14.13 -10.00
CA ILE A 106 -0.45 -14.66 -8.76
C ILE A 106 0.23 -14.10 -7.51
N ALA A 107 1.57 -14.09 -7.47
CA ALA A 107 2.34 -13.55 -6.36
C ALA A 107 3.76 -13.18 -6.80
N GLY A 108 4.40 -12.26 -6.07
CA GLY A 108 5.80 -11.93 -6.20
C GLY A 108 6.72 -13.01 -5.62
N THR A 109 7.93 -13.14 -6.17
CA THR A 109 8.89 -14.20 -5.81
C THR A 109 10.26 -13.70 -5.34
N THR A 110 10.44 -12.39 -5.21
CA THR A 110 11.70 -11.73 -4.86
C THR A 110 11.49 -10.70 -3.75
N ASN A 111 12.56 -10.19 -3.14
CA ASN A 111 12.51 -9.21 -2.03
C ASN A 111 12.03 -9.73 -0.67
N PHE A 112 12.15 -11.03 -0.37
CA PHE A 112 11.90 -11.54 0.99
C PHE A 112 12.82 -10.86 1.99
N PHE A 113 12.29 -10.50 3.16
CA PHE A 113 13.01 -9.71 4.18
C PHE A 113 13.56 -8.36 3.68
N LEU A 114 13.02 -7.83 2.57
CA LEU A 114 13.53 -6.64 1.88
C LEU A 114 15.01 -6.72 1.46
N THR A 115 15.56 -7.92 1.22
CA THR A 115 17.00 -8.06 0.93
C THR A 115 17.43 -7.47 -0.42
N ASP A 116 16.54 -7.44 -1.42
CA ASP A 116 16.86 -6.97 -2.78
C ASP A 116 16.34 -5.55 -3.09
N ALA A 117 16.01 -4.77 -2.05
CA ALA A 117 15.54 -3.37 -2.12
C ALA A 117 16.48 -2.40 -2.88
N ALA A 118 17.68 -2.87 -3.26
CA ALA A 118 18.62 -2.16 -4.11
C ALA A 118 18.13 -1.88 -5.55
N LYS A 119 16.96 -2.39 -5.98
CA LYS A 119 16.39 -2.20 -7.32
C LYS A 119 15.23 -1.19 -7.40
N GLY A 120 15.25 -0.13 -6.59
CA GLY A 120 14.35 1.02 -6.73
C GLY A 120 13.00 0.91 -6.01
N GLN A 121 12.75 -0.17 -5.27
CA GLN A 121 11.66 -0.28 -4.30
C GLN A 121 12.19 0.20 -2.94
N ASN A 122 11.74 1.37 -2.49
CA ASN A 122 12.34 2.06 -1.36
C ASN A 122 11.74 1.58 -0.03
N TYR A 123 12.48 1.76 1.07
CA TYR A 123 11.94 1.60 2.42
C TYR A 123 10.68 2.45 2.66
N VAL A 124 10.54 3.56 1.93
CA VAL A 124 9.35 4.42 1.93
C VAL A 124 8.12 3.66 1.43
N ASP A 125 8.24 2.94 0.32
CA ASP A 125 7.15 2.14 -0.25
C ASP A 125 6.75 1.02 0.69
N TRP A 126 7.75 0.37 1.31
CA TRP A 126 7.49 -0.62 2.34
C TRP A 126 6.75 -0.03 3.54
N VAL A 127 7.20 1.09 4.10
CA VAL A 127 6.52 1.73 5.25
C VAL A 127 5.09 2.11 4.88
N PHE A 128 4.90 2.68 3.70
CA PHE A 128 3.57 3.05 3.21
C PHE A 128 2.66 1.83 3.05
N GLN A 129 3.14 0.73 2.48
CA GLN A 129 2.31 -0.47 2.29
C GLN A 129 2.11 -1.27 3.59
N MET A 130 3.09 -1.24 4.49
CA MET A 130 3.03 -1.92 5.78
C MET A 130 1.87 -1.40 6.63
N VAL A 131 1.63 -0.08 6.65
CA VAL A 131 0.52 0.47 7.44
C VAL A 131 -0.86 0.09 6.86
N PHE A 132 -0.97 -0.15 5.55
CA PHE A 132 -2.19 -0.68 4.93
C PHE A 132 -2.37 -2.18 5.26
N ALA A 133 -1.30 -2.97 5.23
CA ALA A 133 -1.33 -4.37 5.65
C ALA A 133 -1.78 -4.51 7.12
N ALA A 134 -1.23 -3.69 8.01
CA ALA A 134 -1.62 -3.65 9.41
C ALA A 134 -3.07 -3.17 9.60
N THR A 135 -3.54 -2.24 8.75
CA THR A 135 -4.95 -1.83 8.73
C THR A 135 -5.88 -2.97 8.31
N ALA A 136 -5.49 -3.79 7.33
CA ALA A 136 -6.28 -4.96 6.95
C ALA A 136 -6.41 -5.96 8.11
N ALA A 137 -5.32 -6.17 8.86
CA ALA A 137 -5.32 -7.06 10.03
C ALA A 137 -6.20 -6.52 11.18
N THR A 138 -6.10 -5.23 11.50
CA THR A 138 -6.83 -4.62 12.63
C THR A 138 -8.35 -4.61 12.45
N ILE A 139 -8.86 -4.65 11.21
CA ILE A 139 -10.31 -4.77 10.95
C ILE A 139 -10.89 -6.04 11.59
N VAL A 140 -10.13 -7.14 11.58
CA VAL A 140 -10.53 -8.43 12.17
C VAL A 140 -10.67 -8.31 13.68
N ALA A 141 -9.83 -7.50 14.32
CA ALA A 141 -9.77 -7.35 15.77
C ALA A 141 -11.12 -6.96 16.39
N GLY A 142 -11.84 -6.04 15.77
CA GLY A 142 -13.15 -5.59 16.24
C GLY A 142 -14.21 -6.69 16.15
N ALA A 143 -14.21 -7.45 15.05
CA ALA A 143 -15.19 -8.51 14.82
C ALA A 143 -15.07 -9.65 15.83
N VAL A 144 -13.84 -10.02 16.24
CA VAL A 144 -13.57 -11.15 17.14
C VAL A 144 -13.32 -10.75 18.60
N ALA A 145 -13.53 -9.48 18.94
CA ALA A 145 -13.26 -8.90 20.25
C ALA A 145 -13.94 -9.65 21.42
N GLU A 146 -13.36 -9.55 22.61
CA GLU A 146 -13.85 -10.09 23.90
C GLU A 146 -13.85 -11.62 24.09
N ARG A 147 -13.70 -12.43 23.03
CA ARG A 147 -13.85 -13.90 23.14
C ARG A 147 -12.80 -14.75 22.42
N THR A 148 -11.66 -14.16 22.09
CA THR A 148 -10.55 -14.83 21.40
C THR A 148 -9.27 -14.76 22.23
N LYS A 149 -8.46 -15.81 22.12
CA LYS A 149 -7.13 -15.90 22.76
C LYS A 149 -6.15 -14.98 22.03
N THR A 150 -5.21 -14.38 22.76
CA THR A 150 -4.17 -13.51 22.18
C THR A 150 -3.29 -14.25 21.16
N GLN A 151 -3.03 -15.54 21.35
CA GLN A 151 -2.30 -16.35 20.37
C GLN A 151 -3.03 -16.45 19.03
N ALA A 152 -4.37 -16.58 19.05
CA ALA A 152 -5.17 -16.58 17.82
C ALA A 152 -5.13 -15.21 17.13
N TYR A 153 -5.05 -14.12 17.90
CA TYR A 153 -4.84 -12.77 17.37
C TYR A 153 -3.54 -12.66 16.58
N LEU A 154 -2.43 -13.06 17.20
CA LEU A 154 -1.12 -13.05 16.57
C LEU A 154 -1.07 -13.95 15.34
N ALA A 155 -1.71 -15.13 15.40
CA ALA A 155 -1.73 -16.08 14.30
C ALA A 155 -2.48 -15.53 13.08
N TYR A 156 -3.70 -14.98 13.25
CA TYR A 156 -4.42 -14.41 12.11
C TYR A 156 -3.69 -13.18 11.56
N SER A 157 -3.12 -12.35 12.44
CA SER A 157 -2.38 -11.14 12.07
C SER A 157 -1.20 -11.46 11.17
N PHE A 158 -0.41 -12.46 11.59
CA PHE A 158 0.68 -13.00 10.81
C PHE A 158 0.20 -13.52 9.45
N MET A 159 -0.89 -14.30 9.41
CA MET A 159 -1.42 -14.84 8.16
C MET A 159 -1.91 -13.75 7.20
N ILE A 160 -2.52 -12.69 7.72
CA ILE A 160 -2.94 -11.55 6.91
C ILE A 160 -1.72 -10.83 6.35
N GLY A 161 -0.77 -10.42 7.21
CA GLY A 161 0.42 -9.67 6.79
C GLY A 161 1.37 -10.48 5.90
N ALA A 162 1.50 -11.79 6.12
CA ALA A 162 2.39 -12.64 5.34
C ALA A 162 1.77 -13.15 4.04
N ILE A 163 0.46 -13.41 3.97
CA ILE A 163 -0.13 -14.18 2.85
C ILE A 163 -1.41 -13.54 2.32
N ILE A 164 -2.47 -13.41 3.13
CA ILE A 164 -3.82 -13.09 2.60
C ILE A 164 -3.86 -11.70 1.96
N TYR A 165 -3.41 -10.67 2.69
CA TYR A 165 -3.32 -9.30 2.19
C TYR A 165 -2.37 -9.18 1.00
N PRO A 166 -1.09 -9.60 1.09
CA PRO A 166 -0.13 -9.34 0.02
C PRO A 166 -0.44 -10.10 -1.28
N VAL A 167 -1.01 -11.31 -1.23
CA VAL A 167 -1.40 -12.04 -2.44
C VAL A 167 -2.54 -11.34 -3.17
N TYR A 168 -3.59 -10.93 -2.46
CA TYR A 168 -4.68 -10.18 -3.10
C TYR A 168 -4.20 -8.79 -3.56
N GLY A 169 -3.34 -8.14 -2.76
CA GLY A 169 -2.66 -6.91 -3.14
C GLY A 169 -1.84 -7.05 -4.41
N HIS A 170 -1.16 -8.18 -4.62
CA HIS A 170 -0.44 -8.47 -5.85
C HIS A 170 -1.38 -8.51 -7.05
N TRP A 171 -2.53 -9.18 -6.91
CA TRP A 171 -3.50 -9.30 -8.00
C TRP A 171 -3.96 -7.95 -8.52
N VAL A 172 -4.21 -7.00 -7.62
CA VAL A 172 -4.82 -5.70 -7.94
C VAL A 172 -3.77 -4.60 -8.18
N TRP A 173 -2.74 -4.50 -7.34
CA TRP A 173 -1.75 -3.41 -7.37
C TRP A 173 -0.37 -3.85 -7.80
N GLY A 174 0.03 -5.09 -7.49
CA GLY A 174 1.39 -5.59 -7.71
C GLY A 174 1.71 -6.15 -9.09
N GLY A 175 0.94 -5.78 -10.13
CA GLY A 175 1.11 -6.30 -11.49
C GLY A 175 0.52 -7.70 -11.70
N GLY A 176 -0.40 -8.12 -10.85
CA GLY A 176 -1.10 -9.39 -10.99
C GLY A 176 -2.27 -9.36 -11.98
N TRP A 177 -2.98 -10.47 -12.07
CA TRP A 177 -3.94 -10.74 -13.14
C TRP A 177 -5.19 -9.84 -13.17
N LEU A 178 -5.52 -9.17 -12.06
CA LEU A 178 -6.61 -8.18 -11.96
C LEU A 178 -6.14 -6.74 -12.29
N GLY A 179 -4.84 -6.48 -12.26
CA GLY A 179 -4.25 -5.15 -12.40
C GLY A 179 -4.23 -4.60 -13.83
N ALA A 180 -3.88 -3.33 -13.95
CA ALA A 180 -3.85 -2.60 -15.23
C ALA A 180 -2.64 -2.94 -16.12
N ASP A 181 -1.54 -3.39 -15.52
CA ASP A 181 -0.26 -3.61 -16.21
C ASP A 181 -0.17 -5.02 -16.80
N ALA A 182 -0.78 -5.23 -17.97
CA ALA A 182 -0.78 -6.50 -18.70
C ALA A 182 -1.39 -7.71 -17.93
N GLY A 183 -2.27 -7.43 -16.97
CA GLY A 183 -3.05 -8.45 -16.27
C GLY A 183 -3.94 -9.28 -17.22
N LEU A 184 -4.27 -10.51 -16.81
CA LEU A 184 -5.12 -11.43 -17.58
C LEU A 184 -6.43 -10.78 -18.02
N LEU A 185 -7.06 -9.97 -17.16
CA LEU A 185 -8.31 -9.28 -17.53
C LEU A 185 -8.12 -8.37 -18.74
N VAL A 186 -7.04 -7.60 -18.76
CA VAL A 186 -6.74 -6.68 -19.87
C VAL A 186 -6.40 -7.47 -21.14
N SER A 187 -5.67 -8.59 -21.02
CA SER A 187 -5.29 -9.41 -22.18
C SER A 187 -6.47 -10.13 -22.83
N ILE A 188 -7.56 -10.38 -22.09
CA ILE A 188 -8.83 -10.92 -22.61
C ILE A 188 -9.87 -9.84 -22.94
N GLY A 189 -9.51 -8.56 -22.92
CA GLY A 189 -10.38 -7.44 -23.31
C GLY A 189 -11.37 -6.98 -22.24
N LEU A 190 -11.19 -7.40 -20.98
CA LEU A 190 -11.96 -6.93 -19.82
C LEU A 190 -11.25 -5.76 -19.11
N PRO A 191 -12.00 -4.88 -18.43
CA PRO A 191 -11.39 -3.80 -17.66
C PRO A 191 -10.61 -4.35 -16.45
N ALA A 192 -9.46 -3.74 -16.18
CA ALA A 192 -8.72 -3.99 -14.95
C ALA A 192 -9.52 -3.57 -13.71
N ALA A 193 -9.26 -4.23 -12.58
CA ALA A 193 -9.79 -3.84 -11.28
C ALA A 193 -9.28 -2.45 -10.90
N LYS A 194 -10.19 -1.58 -10.46
CA LYS A 194 -9.87 -0.24 -10.00
C LYS A 194 -10.05 -0.17 -8.49
N ASP A 195 -8.94 -0.13 -7.77
CA ASP A 195 -8.93 0.11 -6.34
C ASP A 195 -7.83 1.12 -6.03
N TYR A 196 -8.20 2.36 -5.71
CA TYR A 196 -7.22 3.44 -5.55
C TYR A 196 -6.52 3.41 -4.18
N ALA A 197 -7.30 3.16 -3.12
CA ALA A 197 -6.84 3.30 -1.74
C ALA A 197 -7.19 2.09 -0.85
N GLY A 198 -7.66 0.98 -1.43
CA GLY A 198 -7.80 -0.29 -0.70
C GLY A 198 -9.23 -0.59 -0.25
N SER A 199 -10.24 -0.13 -0.97
CA SER A 199 -11.62 -0.54 -0.76
C SER A 199 -11.79 -2.06 -0.86
N GLY A 200 -11.11 -2.69 -1.83
CA GLY A 200 -10.98 -4.14 -1.95
C GLY A 200 -9.80 -4.66 -1.14
N VAL A 201 -8.60 -4.17 -1.46
CA VAL A 201 -7.33 -4.73 -0.98
C VAL A 201 -7.17 -4.67 0.54
N VAL A 202 -7.68 -3.62 1.18
CA VAL A 202 -7.63 -3.47 2.65
C VAL A 202 -8.97 -3.83 3.27
N HIS A 203 -10.02 -3.09 2.90
CA HIS A 203 -11.28 -3.13 3.64
C HIS A 203 -12.10 -4.38 3.35
N ALA A 204 -12.25 -4.78 2.08
CA ALA A 204 -12.96 -6.01 1.75
C ALA A 204 -12.19 -7.24 2.26
N VAL A 205 -10.87 -7.32 2.03
CA VAL A 205 -10.03 -8.41 2.57
C VAL A 205 -10.18 -8.51 4.09
N GLY A 206 -9.94 -7.40 4.81
CA GLY A 206 -10.11 -7.36 6.27
C GLY A 206 -11.53 -7.72 6.71
N GLY A 207 -12.54 -7.24 6.00
CA GLY A 207 -13.96 -7.51 6.27
C GLY A 207 -14.36 -8.97 6.06
N PHE A 208 -13.91 -9.62 4.99
CA PHE A 208 -14.20 -11.03 4.73
C PHE A 208 -13.46 -11.95 5.72
N VAL A 209 -12.20 -11.64 6.06
CA VAL A 209 -11.49 -12.37 7.11
C VAL A 209 -12.15 -12.14 8.46
N ALA A 210 -12.62 -10.92 8.75
CA ALA A 210 -13.37 -10.60 9.96
C ALA A 210 -14.69 -11.39 10.06
N LEU A 211 -15.42 -11.51 8.95
CA LEU A 211 -16.64 -12.30 8.84
C LEU A 211 -16.35 -13.78 9.10
N ALA A 212 -15.35 -14.35 8.43
CA ALA A 212 -14.94 -15.74 8.62
C ALA A 212 -14.49 -15.99 10.07
N GLY A 213 -13.67 -15.10 10.62
CA GLY A 213 -13.21 -15.17 12.02
C GLY A 213 -14.37 -15.10 13.01
N ALA A 214 -15.33 -14.20 12.81
CA ALA A 214 -16.51 -14.09 13.67
C ALA A 214 -17.41 -15.33 13.58
N ALA A 215 -17.55 -15.93 12.40
CA ALA A 215 -18.31 -17.17 12.20
C ALA A 215 -17.67 -18.36 12.92
N VAL A 216 -16.34 -18.51 12.84
CA VAL A 216 -15.59 -19.60 13.50
C VAL A 216 -15.59 -19.43 15.03
N VAL A 217 -15.39 -18.20 15.51
CA VAL A 217 -15.35 -17.91 16.96
C VAL A 217 -16.74 -17.99 17.59
N GLY A 218 -17.78 -17.70 16.82
CA GLY A 218 -19.15 -17.66 17.27
C GLY A 218 -19.54 -16.38 18.04
N PRO A 219 -20.81 -16.31 18.47
CA PRO A 219 -21.35 -15.15 19.15
C PRO A 219 -20.75 -14.95 20.54
N ARG A 220 -20.79 -13.71 21.02
CA ARG A 220 -20.47 -13.40 22.42
C ARG A 220 -21.49 -14.06 23.35
N ILE A 221 -21.02 -14.53 24.49
CA ILE A 221 -21.89 -15.05 25.56
C ILE A 221 -22.89 -13.95 25.94
N GLY A 222 -24.19 -14.29 25.90
CA GLY A 222 -25.30 -13.37 26.16
C GLY A 222 -25.65 -12.43 25.00
N LYS A 223 -25.18 -12.68 23.78
CA LYS A 223 -25.53 -11.88 22.60
C LYS A 223 -26.93 -12.20 22.05
N TYR A 224 -27.32 -13.46 22.07
CA TYR A 224 -28.61 -13.95 21.56
C TYR A 224 -29.39 -14.63 22.69
N ASN A 225 -30.71 -14.45 22.66
CA ASN A 225 -31.65 -15.19 23.48
C ASN A 225 -32.05 -16.49 22.74
N ALA A 226 -33.02 -17.22 23.28
CA ALA A 226 -33.50 -18.45 22.65
C ALA A 226 -34.38 -18.21 21.42
N ASP A 227 -34.99 -17.02 21.32
CA ASP A 227 -35.78 -16.51 20.20
C ASP A 227 -34.93 -15.71 19.18
#